data_AF-A0A3N1A7X8-F1
#
_entry.id   AF-A0A3N1A7X8-F1
#
_cell.length_a   1.000
_cell.length_b   1.000
_cell.length_c   1.000
_cell.angle_alpha   90.00
_cell.angle_beta   90.00
_cell.angle_gamma   90.00
#
_symmetry.space_group_name_H-M   'P 1'
#
loop_
_entity.id
_entity.type
_entity.pdbx_description
1 polymer ?
#
loop_
_entity_poly.entity_id
_entity_poly.type
_entity_poly.pdbx_seq_one_letter_code
_entity_poly.pdbx_strand_id
1 'polypeptide(L)' 'MQRGWTQVRLVKAMQDEAARRGMALAKSESLQANLSRWERDRQVPDQLHRRVLGAALDVRVEHLGLDVDPDFPW' A
#
# COMPACT_ATOMS: atom_id res chain seq x y z
N MET A 1 4.26 -8.67 -9.49
CA MET A 1 4.50 -8.82 -8.05
C MET A 1 5.77 -9.62 -7.78
N GLN A 2 6.69 -9.08 -6.98
CA GLN A 2 7.92 -9.76 -6.55
C GLN A 2 7.62 -11.09 -5.86
N ARG A 3 8.46 -12.09 -6.15
CA ARG A 3 8.28 -13.51 -5.81
C ARG A 3 8.19 -13.71 -4.28
N GLY A 4 6.97 -13.77 -3.72
CA GLY A 4 6.76 -14.16 -2.31
C GLY A 4 5.55 -13.54 -1.60
N TRP A 5 5.06 -12.38 -2.07
CA TRP A 5 3.90 -11.72 -1.46
C TRP A 5 2.61 -12.08 -2.20
N THR A 6 1.67 -12.70 -1.48
CA THR A 6 0.28 -12.83 -1.94
C THR A 6 -0.47 -11.54 -1.65
N GLN A 7 -1.46 -11.17 -2.46
CA GLN A 7 -2.30 -9.99 -2.23
C GLN A 7 -2.94 -9.97 -0.83
N VAL A 8 -3.38 -11.13 -0.33
CA VAL A 8 -3.96 -11.28 1.03
C VAL A 8 -2.94 -10.88 2.11
N ARG A 9 -1.70 -11.39 2.02
CA ARG A 9 -0.62 -11.04 2.97
C ARG A 9 -0.26 -9.56 2.91
N LEU A 10 -0.22 -8.98 1.71
CA LEU A 10 0.07 -7.55 1.55
C LEU A 10 -1.05 -6.68 2.16
N VAL A 11 -2.32 -7.03 1.92
CA VAL A 11 -3.45 -6.31 2.53
C VAL A 11 -3.37 -6.33 4.05
N LYS A 12 -3.08 -7.49 4.64
CA LYS A 12 -2.91 -7.60 6.09
C LYS A 12 -1.76 -6.72 6.59
N ALA A 13 -0.59 -6.79 5.94
CA ALA A 13 0.57 -5.98 6.32
C ALA A 13 0.29 -4.47 6.22
N MET A 14 -0.44 -4.03 5.19
CA MET A 14 -0.87 -2.64 5.04
C MET A 14 -1.82 -2.20 6.17
N GLN A 15 -2.79 -3.04 6.52
CA GLN A 15 -3.72 -2.74 7.61
C GLN A 15 -3.00 -2.67 8.96
N ASP A 16 -2.08 -3.61 9.22
CA ASP A 16 -1.29 -3.65 10.44
C ASP A 16 -0.37 -2.42 10.56
N GLU A 17 0.23 -1.98 9.46
CA GLU A 17 1.05 -0.77 9.41
C GLU A 17 0.23 0.51 9.64
N ALA A 18 -0.93 0.63 8.99
CA ALA A 18 -1.82 1.76 9.21
C ALA A 18 -2.31 1.82 10.66
N ALA A 19 -2.71 0.67 11.22
CA ALA A 19 -3.14 0.57 12.61
C ALA A 19 -2.04 0.95 13.59
N ARG A 20 -0.78 0.53 13.35
CA ARG A 20 0.38 0.94 14.16
C ARG A 20 0.60 2.46 14.18
N ARG A 21 0.14 3.17 13.15
CA ARG A 21 0.21 4.63 13.04
C ARG A 21 -1.07 5.34 13.49
N GLY A 22 -2.04 4.62 14.07
CA GLY A 22 -3.31 5.18 14.52
C GLY A 22 -4.31 5.47 13.40
N MET A 23 -4.09 4.94 12.20
CA MET A 23 -4.97 5.08 11.05
C MET A 23 -5.76 3.80 10.77
N ALA A 24 -6.90 3.95 10.11
CA ALA A 24 -7.67 2.83 9.59
C ALA A 24 -7.71 2.89 8.06
N LEU A 25 -7.27 1.81 7.40
CA LEU A 25 -7.51 1.63 5.97
C LEU A 25 -8.91 1.05 5.72
N ALA A 26 -9.28 1.02 4.44
CA ALA A 26 -10.47 0.33 3.99
C ALA A 26 -10.49 -1.15 4.41
N LYS A 27 -11.69 -1.73 4.38
CA LYS A 27 -11.89 -3.18 4.60
C LYS A 27 -11.06 -3.99 3.61
N SER A 28 -10.66 -5.19 4.02
CA SER A 28 -9.72 -6.02 3.28
C SER A 28 -10.17 -6.31 1.84
N GLU A 29 -11.47 -6.53 1.61
CA GLU A 29 -12.05 -6.74 0.28
C GLU A 29 -11.84 -5.54 -0.65
N SER A 30 -12.11 -4.33 -0.17
CA SER A 30 -11.87 -3.10 -0.92
C SER A 30 -10.39 -2.87 -1.19
N LEU A 31 -9.54 -3.17 -0.21
CA LEU A 31 -8.09 -3.05 -0.35
C LEU A 31 -7.52 -4.04 -1.38
N GLN A 32 -8.02 -5.28 -1.41
CA GLN A 32 -7.68 -6.27 -2.43
C GLN A 32 -8.12 -5.81 -3.83
N ALA A 33 -9.33 -5.27 -3.96
CA ALA A 33 -9.80 -4.72 -5.23
C ALA A 33 -8.92 -3.56 -5.71
N ASN A 34 -8.53 -2.65 -4.81
CA ASN A 34 -7.62 -1.54 -5.12
C ASN A 34 -6.24 -2.03 -5.55
N LEU A 35 -5.63 -2.95 -4.80
CA LEU A 35 -4.36 -3.59 -5.18
C LEU A 35 -4.43 -4.24 -6.56
N SER A 36 -5.53 -4.95 -6.88
CA SER A 36 -5.70 -5.57 -8.19
C SER A 36 -5.82 -4.56 -9.33
N ARG A 37 -6.27 -3.34 -9.05
CA ARG A 37 -6.27 -2.23 -10.02
C ARG A 37 -4.89 -1.62 -10.17
N TRP A 38 -4.16 -1.46 -9.07
CA TRP A 38 -2.79 -0.93 -9.05
C TRP A 38 -1.80 -1.86 -9.75
N GLU A 39 -1.87 -3.17 -9.47
CA GLU A 39 -1.03 -4.19 -10.12
C GLU A 39 -1.26 -4.32 -11.64
N ARG A 40 -2.41 -3.84 -12.13
CA ARG A 40 -2.77 -3.86 -13.55
C ARG A 40 -2.62 -2.49 -14.22
N ASP A 41 -1.96 -1.54 -13.54
CA ASP A 41 -1.77 -0.15 -13.99
C ASP A 41 -3.08 0.58 -14.35
N ARG A 42 -4.23 0.08 -13.86
CA ARG A 42 -5.54 0.69 -14.12
C ARG A 42 -5.83 1.88 -13.23
N GLN A 43 -5.13 1.98 -12.11
CA GLN A 43 -5.25 3.04 -11.14
C GLN A 43 -3.93 3.17 -10.39
N VAL A 44 -3.57 4.38 -9.95
CA VAL A 44 -2.39 4.59 -9.10
C VAL A 44 -2.86 4.74 -7.65
N PRO A 45 -2.17 4.15 -6.65
CA PRO A 45 -2.48 4.41 -5.25
C PRO A 45 -2.36 5.91 -4.92
N ASP A 46 -3.14 6.37 -3.94
CA ASP A 46 -3.00 7.73 -3.38
C ASP A 46 -1.79 7.84 -2.44
N GLN A 47 -1.54 9.04 -1.91
CA GLN A 47 -0.38 9.32 -1.05
C GLN A 47 -0.32 8.41 0.19
N LEU A 48 -1.46 8.23 0.88
CA LEU A 48 -1.55 7.37 2.06
C LEU A 48 -1.22 5.92 1.70
N HIS A 49 -1.87 5.38 0.66
CA HIS A 49 -1.67 4.00 0.26
C HIS A 49 -0.26 3.75 -0.25
N ARG A 50 0.37 4.69 -0.97
CA ARG A 50 1.76 4.60 -1.42
C ARG A 50 2.72 4.47 -0.24
N ARG A 51 2.58 5.35 0.74
CA ARG A 51 3.40 5.35 1.95
C ARG A 51 3.21 4.08 2.78
N VAL A 52 1.96 3.63 2.96
CA VAL A 52 1.67 2.37 3.66
C VAL A 52 2.19 1.17 2.87
N LEU A 53 2.14 1.17 1.54
CA LEU A 53 2.70 0.09 0.70
C LEU A 53 4.20 -0.05 0.93
N GLY A 54 4.94 1.07 0.87
CA GLY A 54 6.38 1.08 1.08
C GLY A 54 6.74 0.58 2.48
N ALA A 55 6.06 1.09 3.51
CA ALA A 55 6.28 0.66 4.89
C ALA A 55 5.93 -0.82 5.12
N ALA A 56 4.83 -1.32 4.55
CA ALA A 56 4.41 -2.72 4.69
C ALA A 56 5.37 -3.70 3.99
N LEU A 57 6.03 -3.26 2.92
CA LEU A 57 7.00 -4.06 2.16
C LEU A 57 8.44 -3.83 2.61
N ASP A 58 8.68 -2.93 3.57
CA ASP A 58 10.01 -2.47 4.00
C ASP A 58 10.89 -2.01 2.83
N VAL A 59 10.28 -1.27 1.89
CA VAL A 59 10.97 -0.67 0.75
C VAL A 59 10.61 0.80 0.61
N ARG A 60 11.52 1.57 0.02
CA ARG A 60 11.20 2.95 -0.34
C ARG A 60 10.17 2.97 -1.47
N VAL A 61 9.29 3.96 -1.45
CA VAL A 61 8.17 4.04 -2.39
C VAL A 61 8.63 4.18 -3.84
N GLU A 62 9.80 4.79 -4.07
CA GLU A 62 10.40 4.95 -5.40
C GLU A 62 10.84 3.61 -6.00
N HIS A 63 11.19 2.62 -5.17
CA HIS A 63 11.50 1.27 -5.66
C HIS A 63 10.26 0.53 -6.19
N LEU A 64 9.07 1.02 -5.86
CA LEU A 64 7.80 0.54 -6.39
C LEU A 64 7.38 1.29 -7.65
N GLY A 65 8.21 2.22 -8.16
CA GLY A 65 7.84 3.11 -9.27
C GLY A 65 6.79 4.16 -8.88
N LEU A 66 6.65 4.43 -7.59
CA LEU A 66 5.68 5.36 -7.03
C LEU A 66 6.42 6.56 -6.41
N ASP A 67 5.72 7.68 -6.27
CA ASP A 67 6.27 8.87 -5.64
C ASP A 67 5.39 9.32 -4.47
N VAL A 68 5.97 9.89 -3.43
CA VAL A 68 5.22 10.41 -2.28
C VAL A 68 5.54 11.87 -2.07
N ASP A 69 4.50 12.64 -1.84
CA ASP A 69 4.67 14.03 -1.44
C ASP A 69 5.36 14.06 -0.06
N PRO A 70 6.54 14.68 0.07
CA PRO A 70 7.25 14.77 1.33
C PRO A 70 6.45 15.54 2.39
N ASP A 71 5.62 16.49 1.97
CA ASP A 71 4.83 17.35 2.85
C ASP A 71 3.50 16.71 3.27
N PHE A 72 3.14 15.55 2.71
CA PHE A 72 1.95 14.82 3.14
C PHE A 72 2.16 14.31 4.58
N PRO A 73 1.32 14.69 5.55
CA PRO A 73 1.40 14.14 6.90
C PRO A 73 1.00 12.67 6.89
N TRP A 74 1.53 11.89 7.83
CA TRP A 74 1.02 10.55 8.10
C TRP A 74 -0.40 10.62 8.64
#